data_AF-A0A397U6H1-F1
#
_entry.id   AF-A0A397U6H1-F1
#
_cell.length_a   1.000
_cell.length_b   1.000
_cell.length_c   1.000
_cell.angle_alpha   90.00
_cell.angle_beta   90.00
_cell.angle_gamma   90.00
#
_symmetry.space_group_name_H-M   'P 1'
#
loop_
_entity.id
_entity.type
_entity.pdbx_description
1 polymer ?
#
loop_
_entity_poly.entity_id
_entity_poly.type
_entity_poly.pdbx_seq_one_letter_code
_entity_poly.pdbx_strand_id
1 'polypeptide(L)'
;MNKKLSPILLTLLITMIVIPSIASVISQRKIVPPFVSVVTPHYNYPIGLFFIDNGSTKEVCTASVINTDNGNIGLTAAHCLFDNDRKKYNLSFLSFYPGYDNGTNGPLKDIPVVDTAIPYTHLLVPEMSDYALVRFAFRDPHGGNATLQDYTGALGWRFDIGNGEPTSVFGYPKDGDLENCANDAEHLCNWQGITEKLENFKNYYVIRNIDFGVGASGGPFISQYNTETNLGYAYAVYDGFFDGAKVSVGDIWNETTFNNLLSRITP
;
A
#
# COMPACT_ATOMS: atom_id res chain seq x y z
N MET A 1 -33.09 -86.43 23.48
CA MET A 1 -34.07 -85.67 22.67
C MET A 1 -33.75 -84.18 22.80
N ASN A 2 -33.91 -83.45 21.69
CA ASN A 2 -33.76 -82.00 21.48
C ASN A 2 -32.39 -81.50 20.98
N LYS A 3 -32.34 -81.42 19.64
CA LYS A 3 -31.34 -80.79 18.78
C LYS A 3 -31.28 -79.27 19.05
N LYS A 4 -30.07 -78.72 19.23
CA LYS A 4 -29.82 -77.28 19.10
C LYS A 4 -29.50 -76.98 17.62
N LEU A 5 -30.39 -76.24 16.95
CA LEU A 5 -30.06 -75.51 15.72
C LEU A 5 -29.57 -74.11 16.09
N SER A 6 -28.46 -73.68 15.50
CA SER A 6 -27.93 -72.31 15.52
C SER A 6 -28.21 -71.66 14.16
N PRO A 7 -28.76 -70.42 14.10
CA PRO A 7 -28.84 -69.68 12.86
C PRO A 7 -27.75 -68.60 12.78
N ILE A 8 -26.96 -68.71 11.71
CA ILE A 8 -26.62 -67.66 10.73
C ILE A 8 -26.24 -66.28 11.31
N LEU A 9 -24.94 -66.01 11.35
CA LEU A 9 -24.37 -64.69 11.59
C LEU A 9 -24.35 -63.90 10.26
N LEU A 10 -25.08 -62.79 10.23
CA LEU A 10 -25.16 -61.84 9.13
C LEU A 10 -23.87 -61.00 9.09
N THR A 11 -23.00 -61.24 8.11
CA THR A 11 -21.79 -60.42 7.90
C THR A 11 -22.16 -59.13 7.18
N LEU A 12 -22.14 -58.02 7.90
CA LEU A 12 -22.35 -56.67 7.37
C LEU A 12 -21.07 -56.19 6.66
N LEU A 13 -21.10 -56.01 5.34
CA LEU A 13 -20.05 -55.31 4.61
C LEU A 13 -20.14 -53.81 4.94
N ILE A 14 -19.19 -53.31 5.74
CA ILE A 14 -18.97 -51.87 5.90
C ILE A 14 -18.06 -51.42 4.77
N THR A 15 -18.62 -50.74 3.77
CA THR A 15 -17.85 -49.97 2.80
C THR A 15 -17.20 -48.79 3.52
N MET A 16 -15.86 -48.78 3.62
CA MET A 16 -15.12 -47.61 4.08
C MET A 16 -15.29 -46.48 3.06
N ILE A 17 -16.17 -45.53 3.37
CA ILE A 17 -16.16 -44.22 2.71
C ILE A 17 -14.89 -43.53 3.19
N VAL A 18 -13.88 -43.47 2.31
CA VAL A 18 -12.73 -42.59 2.49
C VAL A 18 -13.24 -41.17 2.29
N ILE A 19 -13.57 -40.50 3.40
CA ILE A 19 -13.82 -39.07 3.40
C ILE A 19 -12.47 -38.41 3.08
N PRO A 20 -12.35 -37.60 2.02
CA PRO A 20 -11.13 -36.86 1.77
C PRO A 20 -10.87 -35.97 2.99
N SER A 21 -9.71 -36.15 3.61
CA SER A 21 -9.21 -35.28 4.66
C SER A 21 -9.31 -33.84 4.18
N ILE A 22 -10.03 -33.00 4.92
CA ILE A 22 -10.05 -31.55 4.70
C ILE A 22 -8.62 -31.08 4.93
N ALA A 23 -7.85 -30.98 3.85
CA ALA A 23 -6.62 -30.22 3.86
C ALA A 23 -7.00 -28.80 4.28
N SER A 24 -6.43 -28.35 5.40
CA SER A 24 -6.49 -26.95 5.80
C SER A 24 -5.99 -26.11 4.62
N VAL A 25 -6.90 -25.43 3.94
CA VAL A 25 -6.55 -24.34 3.04
C VAL A 25 -6.09 -23.21 3.96
N ILE A 26 -4.83 -23.27 4.37
CA ILE A 26 -4.15 -22.09 4.90
C ILE A 26 -4.16 -21.12 3.72
N SER A 27 -5.06 -20.14 3.76
CA SER A 27 -5.02 -18.99 2.87
C SER A 27 -3.65 -18.35 3.06
N GLN A 28 -2.68 -18.68 2.20
CA GLN A 28 -1.39 -18.00 2.22
C GLN A 28 -1.68 -16.53 1.97
N ARG A 29 -1.31 -15.66 2.92
CA ARG A 29 -1.43 -14.21 2.74
C ARG A 29 -0.72 -13.84 1.44
N LYS A 30 -1.39 -13.07 0.59
CA LYS A 30 -0.82 -12.66 -0.69
C LYS A 30 0.40 -11.77 -0.45
N ILE A 31 1.55 -12.22 -0.91
CA ILE A 31 2.79 -11.44 -1.00
C ILE A 31 3.08 -11.24 -2.48
N VAL A 32 3.11 -9.98 -2.91
CA VAL A 32 3.46 -9.59 -4.28
C VAL A 32 4.88 -9.04 -4.28
N PRO A 33 5.80 -9.59 -5.10
CA PRO A 33 7.19 -9.12 -5.14
C PRO A 33 7.29 -7.71 -5.73
N PRO A 34 8.37 -6.98 -5.42
CA PRO A 34 8.70 -5.77 -6.16
C PRO A 34 8.95 -6.07 -7.63
N PHE A 35 8.68 -5.08 -8.48
CA PHE A 35 8.90 -5.16 -9.92
C PHE A 35 10.07 -4.25 -10.29
N VAL A 36 11.13 -4.82 -10.84
CA VAL A 36 12.25 -4.03 -11.38
C VAL A 36 11.84 -3.48 -12.73
N SER A 37 12.01 -2.18 -12.91
CA SER A 37 11.80 -1.47 -14.17
C SER A 37 12.48 -2.20 -15.32
N VAL A 38 11.76 -2.37 -16.44
CA VAL A 38 12.32 -2.95 -17.66
C VAL A 38 12.86 -1.88 -18.61
N VAL A 39 12.46 -0.62 -18.42
CA VAL A 39 12.95 0.52 -19.20
C VAL A 39 14.16 1.18 -18.53
N THR A 40 14.19 1.27 -17.21
CA THR A 40 15.28 1.85 -16.40
C THR A 40 15.74 0.90 -15.28
N PRO A 41 16.25 -0.30 -15.60
CA PRO A 41 16.53 -1.36 -14.62
C PRO A 41 17.55 -0.98 -13.52
N HIS A 42 18.38 0.04 -13.77
CA HIS A 42 19.38 0.53 -12.81
C HIS A 42 18.93 1.77 -12.04
N TYR A 43 17.69 2.23 -12.25
CA TYR A 43 17.15 3.42 -11.62
C TYR A 43 15.64 3.28 -11.51
N ASN A 44 15.17 2.62 -10.44
CA ASN A 44 13.75 2.61 -10.09
C ASN A 44 13.44 3.86 -9.26
N TYR A 45 12.27 4.45 -9.54
CA TYR A 45 11.77 5.66 -8.91
C TYR A 45 10.24 5.56 -8.72
N PRO A 46 9.74 4.52 -8.02
CA PRO A 46 8.31 4.30 -7.90
C PRO A 46 7.63 5.27 -6.95
N ILE A 47 8.38 6.02 -6.13
CA ILE A 47 7.86 6.97 -5.14
C ILE A 47 7.92 8.37 -5.75
N GLY A 48 6.90 9.18 -5.48
CA GLY A 48 6.79 10.50 -6.08
C GLY A 48 5.82 11.43 -5.36
N LEU A 49 5.92 12.70 -5.73
CA LEU A 49 5.05 13.77 -5.23
C LEU A 49 3.63 13.50 -5.72
N PHE A 50 2.67 13.47 -4.80
CA PHE A 50 1.25 13.44 -5.13
C PHE A 50 0.69 14.84 -4.95
N PHE A 51 0.42 15.50 -6.06
CA PHE A 51 0.09 16.91 -6.09
C PHE A 51 -1.40 17.11 -6.30
N ILE A 52 -1.98 18.00 -5.50
CA ILE A 52 -3.39 18.37 -5.53
C ILE A 52 -3.47 19.86 -5.84
N ASP A 53 -3.98 20.21 -7.01
CA ASP A 53 -4.15 21.60 -7.45
C ASP A 53 -5.57 21.84 -7.96
N ASN A 54 -6.37 22.53 -7.16
CA ASN A 54 -7.74 22.93 -7.53
C ASN A 54 -7.81 24.35 -8.14
N GLY A 55 -6.66 24.96 -8.41
CA GLY A 55 -6.51 26.33 -8.93
C GLY A 55 -6.52 27.43 -7.86
N SER A 56 -6.95 27.12 -6.62
CA SER A 56 -6.99 28.05 -5.49
C SER A 56 -6.10 27.63 -4.32
N THR A 57 -5.98 26.33 -4.08
CA THR A 57 -5.07 25.73 -3.11
C THR A 57 -4.20 24.70 -3.80
N LYS A 58 -2.98 24.58 -3.30
CA LYS A 58 -1.98 23.61 -3.71
C LYS A 58 -1.58 22.82 -2.48
N GLU A 59 -1.82 21.52 -2.53
CA GLU A 59 -1.51 20.58 -1.46
C GLU A 59 -0.59 19.49 -2.00
N VAL A 60 0.25 18.98 -1.11
CA VAL A 60 1.21 17.92 -1.40
C VAL A 60 0.90 16.76 -0.48
N CYS A 61 0.94 15.58 -1.06
CA CYS A 61 1.05 14.29 -0.40
C CYS A 61 2.16 13.48 -1.09
N THR A 62 2.32 12.23 -0.69
CA THR A 62 3.19 11.25 -1.33
C THR A 62 2.35 10.13 -1.92
N ALA A 63 2.80 9.59 -3.05
CA ALA A 63 2.26 8.36 -3.62
C ALA A 63 3.39 7.44 -4.09
N SER A 64 3.06 6.17 -4.31
CA SER A 64 4.00 5.19 -4.84
C SER A 64 3.36 4.19 -5.80
N VAL A 65 4.06 3.80 -6.86
CA VAL A 65 3.64 2.75 -7.79
C VAL A 65 3.80 1.39 -7.13
N ILE A 66 2.77 0.55 -7.23
CA ILE A 66 2.77 -0.83 -6.71
C ILE A 66 2.62 -1.86 -7.81
N ASN A 67 3.25 -3.02 -7.61
CA ASN A 67 3.22 -4.10 -8.58
C ASN A 67 1.79 -4.64 -8.71
N THR A 68 1.22 -4.49 -9.90
CA THR A 68 -0.14 -4.93 -10.24
C THR A 68 -0.18 -5.39 -11.69
N ASP A 69 -1.13 -6.27 -12.03
CA ASP A 69 -1.25 -6.80 -13.40
C ASP A 69 -1.52 -5.70 -14.44
N ASN A 70 -2.18 -4.60 -14.07
CA ASN A 70 -2.42 -3.46 -14.95
C ASN A 70 -1.20 -2.52 -15.08
N GLY A 71 -0.29 -2.55 -14.10
CA GLY A 71 0.95 -1.79 -14.11
C GLY A 71 0.86 -0.27 -13.95
N ASN A 72 -0.34 0.28 -13.72
CA ASN A 72 -0.58 1.73 -13.58
C ASN A 72 -1.26 2.10 -12.26
N ILE A 73 -1.16 1.25 -11.22
CA ILE A 73 -1.80 1.47 -9.92
C ILE A 73 -0.75 1.88 -8.89
N GLY A 74 -1.13 2.80 -8.00
CA GLY A 74 -0.32 3.23 -6.87
C GLY A 74 -1.07 3.30 -5.55
N LEU A 75 -0.32 3.57 -4.48
CA LEU A 75 -0.78 3.81 -3.11
C LEU A 75 -0.65 5.29 -2.74
N THR A 76 -1.58 5.76 -1.91
CA THR A 76 -1.48 7.03 -1.16
C THR A 76 -2.38 6.95 0.08
N ALA A 77 -2.42 7.99 0.91
CA ALA A 77 -3.36 8.09 2.02
C ALA A 77 -4.75 8.45 1.49
N ALA A 78 -5.81 7.93 2.12
CA ALA A 78 -7.16 8.19 1.66
C ALA A 78 -7.56 9.66 1.89
N HIS A 79 -7.11 10.29 2.98
CA HIS A 79 -7.40 11.69 3.28
C HIS A 79 -6.84 12.65 2.20
N CYS A 80 -5.75 12.28 1.50
CA CYS A 80 -5.20 13.05 0.38
C CYS A 80 -6.16 13.17 -0.81
N LEU A 81 -7.27 12.44 -0.81
CA LEU A 81 -8.29 12.46 -1.86
C LEU A 81 -9.50 13.32 -1.49
N PHE A 82 -9.47 14.02 -0.35
CA PHE A 82 -10.56 14.85 0.16
C PHE A 82 -10.09 16.26 0.53
N ASP A 83 -10.98 17.23 0.37
CA ASP A 83 -10.80 18.56 0.95
C ASP A 83 -11.12 18.59 2.46
N ASN A 84 -10.91 19.75 3.07
CA ASN A 84 -11.20 19.99 4.49
C ASN A 84 -12.70 19.86 4.85
N ASP A 85 -13.61 19.94 3.87
CA ASP A 85 -15.06 19.71 4.04
C ASP A 85 -15.43 18.22 3.84
N ARG A 86 -14.44 17.34 3.67
CA ARG A 86 -14.59 15.93 3.32
C ARG A 86 -15.29 15.68 1.97
N LYS A 87 -15.20 16.61 1.04
CA LYS A 87 -15.63 16.38 -0.35
C LYS A 87 -14.46 15.79 -1.12
N LYS A 88 -14.73 14.73 -1.87
CA LYS A 88 -13.71 14.11 -2.71
C LYS A 88 -13.23 15.11 -3.76
N TYR A 89 -11.93 15.23 -3.93
CA TYR A 89 -11.34 16.05 -4.99
C TYR A 89 -11.79 15.57 -6.38
N ASN A 90 -11.92 16.51 -7.31
CA ASN A 90 -12.02 16.15 -8.72
C ASN A 90 -10.71 15.51 -9.16
N LEU A 91 -10.77 14.41 -9.91
CA LEU A 91 -9.59 13.71 -10.41
C LEU A 91 -8.69 14.61 -11.27
N SER A 92 -9.27 15.63 -11.94
CA SER A 92 -8.50 16.60 -12.72
C SER A 92 -7.55 17.47 -11.88
N PHE A 93 -7.69 17.47 -10.56
CA PHE A 93 -6.80 18.19 -9.64
C PHE A 93 -5.62 17.35 -9.19
N LEU A 94 -5.62 16.05 -9.49
CA LEU A 94 -4.70 15.09 -8.92
C LEU A 94 -3.66 14.66 -9.96
N SER A 95 -2.39 14.85 -9.63
CA SER A 95 -1.27 14.46 -10.47
C SER A 95 -0.19 13.78 -9.64
N PHE A 96 0.50 12.82 -10.26
CA PHE A 96 1.62 12.10 -9.65
C PHE A 96 2.91 12.36 -10.42
N TYR A 97 3.99 12.64 -9.69
CA TYR A 97 5.31 12.94 -10.24
C TYR A 97 6.32 11.90 -9.72
N PRO A 98 6.46 10.74 -10.37
CA PRO A 98 7.39 9.69 -9.94
C PRO A 98 8.84 10.18 -10.06
N GLY A 99 9.61 10.06 -8.99
CA GLY A 99 10.99 10.55 -8.93
C GLY A 99 11.09 12.07 -8.95
N TYR A 100 10.05 12.78 -8.50
CA TYR A 100 10.15 14.22 -8.22
C TYR A 100 11.23 14.48 -7.16
N ASP A 101 12.07 15.47 -7.39
CA ASP A 101 13.03 15.91 -6.38
C ASP A 101 13.46 17.36 -6.65
N ASN A 102 13.28 18.23 -5.64
CA ASN A 102 13.75 19.61 -5.62
C ASN A 102 13.41 20.42 -6.88
N GLY A 103 12.11 20.52 -7.21
CA GLY A 103 11.64 21.24 -8.40
C GLY A 103 11.83 20.50 -9.74
N THR A 104 12.50 19.36 -9.76
CA THR A 104 12.57 18.50 -10.94
C THR A 104 11.35 17.59 -10.97
N ASN A 105 10.51 17.71 -12.00
CA ASN A 105 9.28 16.93 -12.16
C ASN A 105 9.48 15.39 -12.34
N GLY A 106 10.71 14.89 -12.19
CA GLY A 106 11.07 13.51 -12.45
C GLY A 106 11.10 13.12 -13.94
N PRO A 107 11.52 11.88 -14.27
CA PRO A 107 11.71 11.45 -15.66
C PRO A 107 10.44 11.42 -16.52
N LEU A 108 9.27 11.18 -15.89
CA LEU A 108 7.99 11.05 -16.57
C LEU A 108 7.08 12.29 -16.45
N LYS A 109 7.54 13.32 -15.72
CA LYS A 109 6.76 14.51 -15.39
C LYS A 109 5.46 14.16 -14.64
N ASP A 110 4.45 15.02 -14.75
CA ASP A 110 3.14 14.80 -14.16
C ASP A 110 2.36 13.73 -14.90
N ILE A 111 1.76 12.83 -14.13
CA ILE A 111 0.87 11.79 -14.62
C ILE A 111 -0.49 11.99 -13.95
N PRO A 112 -1.55 12.32 -14.71
CA PRO A 112 -2.88 12.54 -14.14
C PRO A 112 -3.45 11.27 -13.48
N VAL A 113 -4.32 11.45 -12.50
CA VAL A 113 -5.12 10.37 -11.93
C VAL A 113 -6.43 10.22 -12.69
N VAL A 114 -6.82 8.98 -12.99
CA VAL A 114 -8.06 8.65 -13.72
C VAL A 114 -9.05 7.85 -12.90
N ASP A 115 -8.65 7.34 -11.74
CA ASP A 115 -9.54 6.61 -10.83
C ASP A 115 -8.95 6.52 -9.43
N THR A 116 -9.83 6.32 -8.44
CA THR A 116 -9.40 6.04 -7.07
C THR A 116 -10.32 5.03 -6.38
N ALA A 117 -9.74 4.15 -5.57
CA ALA A 117 -10.47 3.21 -4.73
C ALA A 117 -10.13 3.44 -3.26
N ILE A 118 -11.16 3.79 -2.48
CA ILE A 118 -11.06 4.16 -1.07
C ILE A 118 -11.83 3.11 -0.24
N PRO A 119 -11.29 2.65 0.90
CA PRO A 119 -12.01 1.83 1.87
C PRO A 119 -13.34 2.45 2.28
N TYR A 120 -14.40 1.63 2.31
CA TYR A 120 -15.72 2.11 2.76
C TYR A 120 -15.68 2.57 4.22
N THR A 121 -14.84 1.96 5.06
CA THR A 121 -14.60 2.37 6.44
C THR A 121 -14.13 3.82 6.53
N HIS A 122 -13.16 4.23 5.71
CA HIS A 122 -12.68 5.62 5.67
C HIS A 122 -13.77 6.61 5.21
N LEU A 123 -14.60 6.20 4.24
CA LEU A 123 -15.73 7.01 3.78
C LEU A 123 -16.74 7.30 4.89
N LEU A 124 -16.91 6.37 5.84
CA LEU A 124 -17.81 6.53 6.99
C LEU A 124 -17.13 7.22 8.19
N VAL A 125 -15.88 6.87 8.47
CA VAL A 125 -15.12 7.32 9.63
C VAL A 125 -13.72 7.74 9.14
N PRO A 126 -13.39 9.05 9.11
CA PRO A 126 -12.14 9.56 8.52
C PRO A 126 -10.88 8.91 9.09
N GLU A 127 -10.90 8.56 10.37
CA GLU A 127 -9.73 8.05 11.08
C GLU A 127 -9.53 6.53 10.92
N MET A 128 -10.27 5.87 10.02
CA MET A 128 -10.17 4.42 9.82
C MET A 128 -9.70 4.08 8.41
N SER A 129 -8.71 3.19 8.29
CA SER A 129 -8.25 2.66 7.01
C SER A 129 -7.81 3.77 6.07
N ASP A 130 -6.90 4.65 6.54
CA ASP A 130 -6.46 5.82 5.81
C ASP A 130 -5.40 5.49 4.73
N TYR A 131 -5.80 4.63 3.80
CA TYR A 131 -5.04 4.25 2.63
C TYR A 131 -5.97 4.12 1.44
N ALA A 132 -5.48 4.45 0.26
CA ALA A 132 -6.24 4.34 -0.98
C ALA A 132 -5.37 3.85 -2.12
N LEU A 133 -6.03 3.28 -3.12
CA LEU A 133 -5.42 3.01 -4.41
C LEU A 133 -5.78 4.12 -5.39
N VAL A 134 -4.82 4.48 -6.23
CA VAL A 134 -4.98 5.44 -7.32
C VAL A 134 -4.57 4.78 -8.64
N ARG A 135 -5.29 5.06 -9.72
CA ARG A 135 -4.92 4.61 -11.07
C ARG A 135 -4.46 5.80 -11.89
N PHE A 136 -3.25 5.67 -12.42
CA PHE A 136 -2.59 6.72 -13.17
C PHE A 136 -2.93 6.61 -14.66
N ALA A 137 -3.09 7.75 -15.31
CA ALA A 137 -3.38 7.90 -16.73
C ALA A 137 -2.13 7.71 -17.61
N PHE A 138 -1.23 6.81 -17.20
CA PHE A 138 0.03 6.63 -17.90
C PHE A 138 -0.18 5.94 -19.25
N ARG A 139 0.54 6.43 -20.25
CA ARG A 139 0.65 5.82 -21.56
C ARG A 139 2.12 5.86 -21.95
N ASP A 140 2.58 4.78 -22.58
CA ASP A 140 3.94 4.70 -23.11
C ASP A 140 4.25 5.93 -23.99
N PRO A 141 5.22 6.79 -23.61
CA PRO A 141 5.63 7.96 -24.38
C PRO A 141 6.14 7.63 -25.79
N HIS A 142 6.53 6.38 -26.05
CA HIS A 142 6.96 5.88 -27.35
C HIS A 142 5.83 5.21 -28.14
N GLY A 143 4.59 5.24 -27.65
CA GLY A 143 3.41 4.72 -28.34
C GLY A 143 3.27 3.19 -28.30
N GLY A 144 4.03 2.52 -27.45
CA GLY A 144 3.90 1.08 -27.17
C GLY A 144 2.89 0.76 -26.07
N ASN A 145 3.10 -0.39 -25.42
CA ASN A 145 2.24 -0.92 -24.37
C ASN A 145 2.91 -0.95 -22.99
N ALA A 146 4.08 -0.33 -22.84
CA ALA A 146 4.76 -0.28 -21.55
C ALA A 146 3.92 0.50 -20.53
N THR A 147 3.78 -0.07 -19.33
CA THR A 147 3.01 0.51 -18.23
C THR A 147 3.87 1.38 -17.34
N LEU A 148 3.26 2.07 -16.37
CA LEU A 148 4.00 2.93 -15.45
C LEU A 148 5.05 2.13 -14.65
N GLN A 149 4.73 0.93 -14.19
CA GLN A 149 5.71 0.07 -13.50
C GLN A 149 6.86 -0.40 -14.39
N ASP A 150 6.66 -0.49 -15.72
CA ASP A 150 7.74 -0.84 -16.64
C ASP A 150 8.81 0.24 -16.70
N TYR A 151 8.41 1.51 -16.50
CA TYR A 151 9.30 2.66 -16.41
C TYR A 151 9.85 2.89 -15.01
N THR A 152 8.99 2.91 -14.01
CA THR A 152 9.35 3.37 -12.66
C THR A 152 9.89 2.25 -11.77
N GLY A 153 9.71 1.00 -12.18
CA GLY A 153 9.66 -0.12 -11.24
C GLY A 153 8.39 -0.02 -10.39
N ALA A 154 8.20 -0.96 -9.46
CA ALA A 154 7.10 -0.85 -8.52
C ALA A 154 7.42 -1.53 -7.20
N LEU A 155 6.91 -0.95 -6.12
CA LEU A 155 6.98 -1.58 -4.81
C LEU A 155 6.16 -2.88 -4.82
N GLY A 156 6.71 -3.92 -4.22
CA GLY A 156 5.94 -5.10 -3.85
C GLY A 156 4.98 -4.74 -2.72
N TRP A 157 4.09 -5.65 -2.36
CA TRP A 157 3.21 -5.44 -1.22
C TRP A 157 2.85 -6.72 -0.50
N ARG A 158 2.62 -6.62 0.81
CA ARG A 158 2.36 -7.77 1.69
C ARG A 158 1.60 -7.39 2.95
N PHE A 159 0.98 -8.37 3.59
CA PHE A 159 0.14 -8.17 4.78
C PHE A 159 0.65 -8.88 6.04
N ASP A 160 1.65 -9.73 5.93
CA ASP A 160 2.17 -10.62 6.97
C ASP A 160 3.23 -9.96 7.87
N ILE A 161 3.23 -8.63 7.98
CA ILE A 161 4.19 -7.89 8.81
C ILE A 161 3.83 -7.99 10.30
N GLY A 162 4.83 -8.33 11.11
CA GLY A 162 4.76 -8.50 12.56
C GLY A 162 4.98 -7.20 13.34
N ASN A 163 5.34 -7.36 14.62
CA ASN A 163 5.86 -6.27 15.45
C ASN A 163 7.40 -6.25 15.31
N GLY A 164 8.02 -5.07 15.33
CA GLY A 164 9.47 -4.94 15.27
C GLY A 164 10.06 -5.07 13.86
N GLU A 165 9.31 -4.68 12.82
CA GLU A 165 9.77 -4.76 11.43
C GLU A 165 10.78 -3.65 11.14
N PRO A 166 11.96 -3.97 10.55
CA PRO A 166 12.84 -2.98 9.95
C PRO A 166 12.17 -2.31 8.74
N THR A 167 12.04 -0.99 8.82
CA THR A 167 11.19 -0.21 7.92
C THR A 167 11.96 0.98 7.39
N SER A 168 11.82 1.23 6.09
CA SER A 168 12.07 2.53 5.48
C SER A 168 10.74 3.25 5.24
N VAL A 169 10.65 4.53 5.57
CA VAL A 169 9.51 5.40 5.22
C VAL A 169 10.01 6.50 4.30
N PHE A 170 9.23 6.84 3.28
CA PHE A 170 9.58 7.88 2.31
C PHE A 170 8.42 8.85 2.14
N GLY A 171 8.71 10.14 1.97
CA GLY A 171 7.69 11.15 1.72
C GLY A 171 8.24 12.53 1.38
N TYR A 172 7.34 13.47 1.08
CA TYR A 172 7.64 14.88 0.80
C TYR A 172 7.12 15.78 1.93
N PRO A 173 7.75 15.73 3.12
CA PRO A 173 7.29 16.52 4.25
C PRO A 173 7.58 18.01 4.05
N LYS A 174 6.67 18.85 4.53
CA LYS A 174 6.76 20.31 4.58
C LYS A 174 7.29 20.82 5.93
N ASP A 175 7.16 20.00 6.96
CA ASP A 175 7.55 20.25 8.34
C ASP A 175 7.80 18.91 9.04
N GLY A 176 7.88 18.90 10.37
CA GLY A 176 8.16 17.70 11.16
C GLY A 176 9.59 17.63 11.68
N ASP A 177 9.91 16.47 12.26
CA ASP A 177 11.13 16.21 13.03
C ASP A 177 12.14 15.34 12.27
N LEU A 178 11.93 15.10 10.98
CA LEU A 178 12.78 14.21 10.20
C LEU A 178 14.18 14.79 10.02
N GLU A 179 15.17 14.17 10.65
CA GLU A 179 16.58 14.55 10.52
C GLU A 179 17.08 14.36 9.08
N ASN A 180 18.00 15.23 8.65
CA ASN A 180 18.60 15.20 7.31
C ASN A 180 17.57 15.33 6.16
N CYS A 181 16.38 15.86 6.45
CA CYS A 181 15.39 16.24 5.47
C CYS A 181 15.31 17.77 5.37
N ALA A 182 15.08 18.29 4.16
CA ALA A 182 14.85 19.72 3.95
C ALA A 182 13.52 20.20 4.55
N ASN A 183 12.53 19.31 4.66
CA ASN A 183 11.17 19.59 5.13
C ASN A 183 10.58 20.81 4.42
N ASP A 184 10.51 20.76 3.09
CA ASP A 184 10.07 21.86 2.24
C ASP A 184 8.95 21.47 1.25
N ALA A 185 8.45 20.24 1.35
CA ALA A 185 7.52 19.60 0.41
C ALA A 185 8.06 19.45 -1.01
N GLU A 186 9.38 19.62 -1.22
CA GLU A 186 10.02 19.52 -2.53
C GLU A 186 11.04 18.39 -2.61
N HIS A 187 11.66 18.01 -1.50
CA HIS A 187 12.62 16.90 -1.47
C HIS A 187 11.97 15.58 -1.04
N LEU A 188 12.35 14.50 -1.74
CA LEU A 188 12.00 13.16 -1.27
C LEU A 188 12.88 12.82 -0.06
N CYS A 189 12.28 12.80 1.12
CA CYS A 189 12.96 12.47 2.34
C CYS A 189 12.67 11.03 2.77
N ASN A 190 13.57 10.49 3.59
CA ASN A 190 13.42 9.14 4.09
C ASN A 190 13.78 9.00 5.57
N TRP A 191 13.19 8.00 6.19
CA TRP A 191 13.54 7.52 7.52
C TRP A 191 13.81 6.03 7.46
N GLN A 192 14.70 5.54 8.33
CA GLN A 192 14.91 4.12 8.53
C GLN A 192 14.94 3.78 10.03
N GLY A 193 14.27 2.71 10.41
CA GLY A 193 14.27 2.23 11.78
C GLY A 193 13.35 1.05 11.97
N ILE A 194 12.77 0.93 13.17
CA ILE A 194 11.90 -0.19 13.54
C ILE A 194 10.48 0.31 13.76
N THR A 195 9.50 -0.38 13.17
CA THR A 195 8.07 -0.14 13.46
C THR A 195 7.54 -1.07 14.53
N GLU A 196 6.66 -0.55 15.37
CA GLU A 196 6.04 -1.27 16.48
C GLU A 196 4.53 -1.48 16.27
N LYS A 197 3.96 -2.48 16.96
CA LYS A 197 2.52 -2.65 17.18
C LYS A 197 2.25 -2.51 18.67
N LEU A 198 1.46 -1.50 19.02
CA LEU A 198 1.15 -1.19 20.41
C LEU A 198 -0.28 -1.59 20.75
N GLU A 199 -0.50 -2.04 21.99
CA GLU A 199 -1.84 -2.44 22.47
C GLU A 199 -2.88 -1.30 22.40
N ASN A 200 -2.45 -0.05 22.56
CA ASN A 200 -3.31 1.13 22.43
C ASN A 200 -3.45 1.64 20.98
N PHE A 201 -2.73 1.06 20.02
CA PHE A 201 -2.75 1.41 18.60
C PHE A 201 -2.94 0.15 17.73
N LYS A 202 -3.94 -0.68 18.06
CA LYS A 202 -4.12 -2.02 17.46
C LYS A 202 -4.29 -2.04 15.93
N ASN A 203 -4.70 -0.93 15.35
CA ASN A 203 -4.93 -0.79 13.92
C ASN A 203 -3.75 -0.16 13.17
N TYR A 204 -2.64 0.15 13.87
CA TYR A 204 -1.53 0.90 13.29
C TYR A 204 -0.19 0.19 13.50
N TYR A 205 0.70 0.38 12.52
CA TYR A 205 2.13 0.36 12.77
C TYR A 205 2.56 1.72 13.32
N VAL A 206 3.47 1.71 14.29
CA VAL A 206 3.84 2.88 15.07
C VAL A 206 5.34 3.16 14.95
N ILE A 207 5.69 4.43 14.80
CA ILE A 207 7.04 4.98 14.95
C ILE A 207 6.99 6.02 16.06
N ARG A 208 7.87 5.90 17.06
CA ARG A 208 7.86 6.77 18.24
C ARG A 208 8.76 7.98 18.07
N ASN A 209 8.34 9.10 18.64
CA ASN A 209 9.11 10.34 18.80
C ASN A 209 9.65 10.93 17.50
N ILE A 210 8.97 10.67 16.38
CA ILE A 210 9.25 11.25 15.08
C ILE A 210 7.91 11.68 14.54
N ASP A 211 7.78 12.96 14.23
CA ASP A 211 6.71 13.50 13.39
C ASP A 211 7.23 13.62 11.96
N PHE A 212 6.61 12.92 11.00
CA PHE A 212 6.97 13.08 9.59
C PHE A 212 6.42 14.37 8.98
N GLY A 213 5.47 15.05 9.62
CA GLY A 213 4.92 16.31 9.15
C GLY A 213 3.95 16.19 7.97
N VAL A 214 3.42 17.36 7.59
CA VAL A 214 2.44 17.53 6.50
C VAL A 214 3.11 17.22 5.16
N GLY A 215 2.43 16.50 4.28
CA GLY A 215 2.94 16.14 2.94
C GLY A 215 3.63 14.79 2.85
N ALA A 216 4.10 14.26 3.98
CA ALA A 216 4.52 12.85 4.06
C ALA A 216 3.34 11.87 3.87
N SER A 217 2.09 12.33 4.06
CA SER A 217 0.87 11.52 3.95
C SER A 217 0.85 10.68 2.68
N GLY A 218 0.55 9.39 2.80
CA GLY A 218 0.59 8.44 1.69
C GLY A 218 1.98 7.86 1.39
N GLY A 219 3.01 8.34 2.09
CA GLY A 219 4.37 7.84 2.01
C GLY A 219 4.45 6.36 2.39
N PRO A 220 5.06 5.49 1.57
CA PRO A 220 5.04 4.05 1.82
C PRO A 220 5.92 3.67 3.01
N PHE A 221 5.40 2.79 3.86
CA PHE A 221 6.20 2.03 4.82
C PHE A 221 6.69 0.78 4.11
N ILE A 222 8.01 0.62 4.01
CA ILE A 222 8.65 -0.40 3.17
C ILE A 222 9.48 -1.34 4.03
N SER A 223 9.11 -2.63 4.00
CA SER A 223 9.89 -3.74 4.54
C SER A 223 10.89 -4.23 3.49
N GLN A 224 12.07 -4.66 3.93
CA GLN A 224 13.15 -5.20 3.08
C GLN A 224 13.52 -4.24 1.93
N TYR A 225 13.58 -2.96 2.23
CA TYR A 225 14.00 -1.95 1.26
C TYR A 225 15.47 -2.18 0.86
N ASN A 226 15.71 -2.29 -0.44
CA ASN A 226 17.03 -2.42 -1.02
C ASN A 226 17.41 -1.09 -1.69
N THR A 227 18.46 -0.45 -1.17
CA THR A 227 18.99 0.83 -1.66
C THR A 227 19.66 0.74 -3.03
N GLU A 228 20.08 -0.44 -3.47
CA GLU A 228 20.65 -0.64 -4.82
C GLU A 228 19.56 -0.61 -5.89
N THR A 229 18.37 -1.10 -5.56
CA THR A 229 17.24 -1.15 -6.49
C THR A 229 16.21 -0.08 -6.25
N ASN A 230 16.21 0.61 -5.10
CA ASN A 230 15.15 1.50 -4.62
C ASN A 230 13.78 0.81 -4.48
N LEU A 231 13.77 -0.50 -4.18
CA LEU A 231 12.56 -1.31 -4.11
C LEU A 231 12.46 -2.09 -2.80
N GLY A 232 11.25 -2.50 -2.46
CA GLY A 232 10.94 -3.33 -1.30
C GLY A 232 9.44 -3.60 -1.24
N TYR A 233 8.95 -4.05 -0.08
CA TYR A 233 7.55 -4.41 0.11
C TYR A 233 6.81 -3.33 0.91
N ALA A 234 5.91 -2.62 0.27
CA ALA A 234 4.97 -1.73 0.93
C ALA A 234 3.98 -2.55 1.78
N TYR A 235 3.69 -2.09 3.00
CA TYR A 235 2.75 -2.77 3.90
C TYR A 235 1.87 -1.84 4.73
N ALA A 236 2.16 -0.54 4.67
CA ALA A 236 1.36 0.57 5.19
C ALA A 236 1.70 1.83 4.39
N VAL A 237 0.92 2.88 4.56
CA VAL A 237 1.28 4.25 4.17
C VAL A 237 1.26 5.14 5.40
N TYR A 238 2.02 6.21 5.40
CA TYR A 238 1.96 7.22 6.45
C TYR A 238 0.56 7.86 6.47
N ASP A 239 -0.10 7.74 7.60
CA ASP A 239 -1.40 8.35 7.89
C ASP A 239 -1.17 9.72 8.54
N GLY A 240 -0.55 9.75 9.71
CA GLY A 240 -0.34 10.98 10.45
C GLY A 240 0.40 10.81 11.77
N PHE A 241 0.42 11.89 12.55
CA PHE A 241 1.09 11.97 13.85
C PHE A 241 0.10 12.23 14.98
N PHE A 242 0.14 11.39 16.02
CA PHE A 242 -0.63 11.56 17.24
C PHE A 242 0.20 12.32 18.29
N ASP A 243 0.02 13.64 18.35
CA ASP A 243 0.81 14.53 19.21
C ASP A 243 0.81 14.13 20.69
N GLY A 244 -0.37 13.77 21.24
CA GLY A 244 -0.50 13.39 22.64
C GLY A 244 0.26 12.12 23.03
N ALA A 245 0.51 11.22 22.08
CA ALA A 245 1.27 9.99 22.28
C ALA A 245 2.69 10.06 21.69
N LYS A 246 3.01 11.12 20.94
CA LYS A 246 4.26 11.32 20.19
C LYS A 246 4.58 10.13 19.29
N VAL A 247 3.60 9.74 18.45
CA VAL A 247 3.74 8.62 17.52
C VAL A 247 3.25 8.95 16.13
N SER A 248 4.06 8.63 15.14
CA SER A 248 3.64 8.56 13.75
C SER A 248 3.09 7.17 13.44
N VAL A 249 2.07 7.12 12.59
CA VAL A 249 1.35 5.88 12.29
C VAL A 249 1.19 5.60 10.81
N GLY A 250 1.02 4.33 10.49
CA GLY A 250 0.43 3.89 9.24
C GLY A 250 -0.55 2.75 9.49
N ASP A 251 -1.74 2.82 8.88
CA ASP A 251 -2.78 1.80 9.04
C ASP A 251 -2.28 0.41 8.68
N ILE A 252 -2.66 -0.57 9.49
CA ILE A 252 -2.53 -1.98 9.16
C ILE A 252 -3.59 -2.32 8.10
N TRP A 253 -3.15 -2.65 6.89
CA TRP A 253 -4.06 -3.02 5.82
C TRP A 253 -4.79 -4.33 6.10
N ASN A 254 -6.09 -4.35 5.79
CA ASN A 254 -6.87 -5.57 5.76
C ASN A 254 -6.80 -6.19 4.35
N GLU A 255 -6.33 -7.43 4.25
CA GLU A 255 -6.13 -8.13 2.97
C GLU A 255 -7.41 -8.22 2.13
N THR A 256 -8.57 -8.48 2.74
CA THR A 256 -9.85 -8.53 2.02
C THR A 256 -10.27 -7.16 1.51
N THR A 257 -10.12 -6.12 2.33
CA THR A 257 -10.40 -4.73 1.91
C THR A 257 -9.48 -4.32 0.77
N PHE A 258 -8.17 -4.53 0.91
CA PHE A 258 -7.18 -4.16 -0.09
C PHE A 258 -7.41 -4.87 -1.43
N ASN A 259 -7.69 -6.17 -1.42
CA ASN A 259 -8.02 -6.91 -2.65
C ASN A 259 -9.33 -6.42 -3.28
N ASN A 260 -10.33 -6.02 -2.48
CA ASN A 260 -11.55 -5.38 -3.01
C ASN A 260 -11.26 -4.00 -3.64
N LEU A 261 -10.31 -3.23 -3.11
CA LEU A 261 -9.89 -1.98 -3.75
C LEU A 261 -9.23 -2.28 -5.10
N LEU A 262 -8.33 -3.26 -5.15
CA LEU A 262 -7.67 -3.68 -6.39
C LEU A 262 -8.71 -4.10 -7.45
N SER A 263 -9.70 -4.91 -7.09
CA SER A 263 -10.73 -5.33 -8.04
C SER A 263 -11.62 -4.18 -8.54
N ARG A 264 -11.79 -3.12 -7.74
CA ARG A 264 -12.61 -1.95 -8.12
C ARG A 264 -11.87 -0.97 -9.02
N ILE A 265 -10.55 -0.87 -8.89
CA ILE A 265 -9.74 0.11 -9.59
C ILE A 265 -9.06 -0.45 -10.85
N THR A 266 -8.95 -1.78 -10.93
CA THR A 266 -8.49 -2.47 -12.14
C THR A 266 -9.59 -2.40 -13.20
N PRO A 267 -9.29 -1.92 -14.42
CA PRO A 267 -10.27 -1.82 -15.52
C PRO A 267 -10.90 -3.15 -15.93
#